data_AF-A0A9X6UCE9-F1
#
_entry.id   AF-A0A9X6UCE9-F1
#
_cell.length_a   1.000
_cell.length_b   1.000
_cell.length_c   1.000
_cell.angle_alpha   90.00
_cell.angle_beta   90.00
_cell.angle_gamma   90.00
#
_symmetry.space_group_name_H-M   'P 1'
#
loop_
_entity.id
_entity.type
_entity.pdbx_description
1 polymer ?
#
loop_
_entity_poly.entity_id
_entity_poly.type
_entity_poly.pdbx_seq_one_letter_code
_entity_poly.pdbx_strand_id
1 'polypeptide(L)' 'MNRLKQLAKELVWMQDELEKESLPEWERENVKKQADDIRMKVVSEGHSVDLFVQYMKEYKNVSVADYKDWINS' A
#
# COMPACT_ATOMS: atom_id res chain seq x y z
N MET A 1 -11.49 7.17 -8.78
CA MET A 1 -10.40 6.79 -7.86
C MET A 1 -10.79 5.53 -7.09
N ASN A 2 -10.10 4.43 -7.36
CA ASN A 2 -10.39 3.11 -6.80
C ASN A 2 -9.80 2.97 -5.39
N ARG A 3 -10.65 2.80 -4.37
CA ARG A 3 -10.21 2.75 -2.96
C ARG A 3 -9.26 1.60 -2.68
N LEU A 4 -9.49 0.42 -3.28
CA LEU A 4 -8.63 -0.74 -3.06
C LEU A 4 -7.22 -0.53 -3.62
N LYS A 5 -7.12 0.09 -4.80
CA LYS A 5 -5.83 0.46 -5.40
C LYS A 5 -5.08 1.51 -4.57
N GLN A 6 -5.80 2.43 -3.91
CA GLN A 6 -5.17 3.39 -2.98
C GLN A 6 -4.57 2.68 -1.77
N LEU A 7 -5.33 1.80 -1.13
CA LEU A 7 -4.85 1.03 0.01
C LEU A 7 -3.63 0.19 -0.40
N ALA A 8 -3.65 -0.40 -1.60
CA ALA A 8 -2.54 -1.20 -2.11
C ALA A 8 -1.27 -0.35 -2.27
N LYS A 9 -1.39 0.85 -2.87
CA LYS A 9 -0.29 1.81 -2.93
C LYS A 9 0.23 2.18 -1.54
N GLU A 10 -0.67 2.57 -0.64
CA GLU A 10 -0.30 3.01 0.71
C GLU A 10 0.49 1.91 1.43
N LEU A 11 0.07 0.65 1.29
CA LEU A 11 0.78 -0.47 1.90
C LEU A 11 2.16 -0.71 1.27
N VAL A 12 2.27 -0.63 -0.07
CA VAL A 12 3.58 -0.77 -0.72
C VAL A 12 4.53 0.35 -0.27
N TRP A 13 4.05 1.59 -0.17
CA TRP A 13 4.85 2.70 0.36
C TRP A 13 5.34 2.39 1.78
N MET A 14 4.45 1.94 2.68
CA MET A 14 4.86 1.60 4.05
C MET A 14 5.89 0.47 4.09
N GLN A 15 5.80 -0.51 3.18
CA GLN A 15 6.80 -1.56 3.04
C GLN A 15 8.16 -0.99 2.61
N ASP A 16 8.17 -0.12 1.60
CA ASP A 16 9.39 0.52 1.11
C ASP A 16 10.04 1.42 2.20
N GLU A 17 9.24 2.12 3.01
CA GLU A 17 9.74 2.88 4.18
C GLU A 17 10.42 1.95 5.21
N LEU A 18 9.83 0.80 5.52
CA LEU A 18 10.38 -0.16 6.49
C LEU A 18 11.69 -0.80 6.04
N GLU A 19 11.93 -0.86 4.72
CA GLU A 19 13.16 -1.37 4.11
C GLU A 19 14.32 -0.36 4.19
N LYS A 20 14.06 0.92 4.49
CA LYS A 20 15.13 1.92 4.65
C LYS A 20 16.01 1.59 5.86
N GLU A 21 17.30 1.41 5.61
CA GLU A 21 18.30 1.11 6.66
C GLU A 21 18.39 2.22 7.72
N SER A 22 18.13 3.46 7.32
CA SER A 22 18.22 4.63 8.20
C SER A 22 16.98 4.88 9.07
N LEU A 23 15.95 4.03 9.00
CA LEU A 23 14.68 4.28 9.71
C LEU A 23 14.84 4.04 11.22
N PRO A 24 14.69 5.08 12.08
CA PRO A 24 14.75 4.94 13.53
C PRO A 24 13.72 3.94 14.06
N GLU A 25 14.03 3.29 15.18
CA GLU A 25 13.16 2.23 15.74
C GLU A 25 11.75 2.73 16.09
N TRP A 26 11.64 3.94 16.66
CA TRP A 26 10.34 4.56 16.98
C TRP A 26 9.53 4.91 15.73
N GLU A 27 10.18 5.32 14.63
CA GLU A 27 9.50 5.52 13.33
C GLU A 27 9.07 4.18 12.74
N ARG A 28 9.92 3.16 12.84
CA ARG A 28 9.65 1.79 12.37
C ARG A 28 8.40 1.21 13.03
N GLU A 29 8.20 1.41 14.34
CA GLU A 29 6.97 0.98 15.02
C GLU A 29 5.73 1.71 14.48
N ASN A 30 5.84 3.03 14.26
CA ASN A 30 4.74 3.82 13.71
C ASN A 30 4.38 3.38 12.27
N VAL A 31 5.37 3.14 11.42
CA VAL A 31 5.17 2.68 10.04
C VAL A 31 4.57 1.26 10.03
N LYS A 32 5.01 0.36 10.92
CA LYS A 32 4.37 -0.97 11.08
C LYS A 32 2.90 -0.85 11.45
N LYS A 33 2.57 0.01 12.41
CA LYS A 33 1.18 0.26 12.82
C LYS A 33 0.34 0.77 11.64
N GLN A 34 0.87 1.71 10.85
CA GLN A 34 0.19 2.21 9.67
C GLN A 34 -0.03 1.10 8.61
N ALA A 35 0.96 0.23 8.39
CA ALA A 35 0.82 -0.92 7.50
C ALA A 35 -0.28 -1.89 7.96
N ASP A 36 -0.37 -2.16 9.26
CA ASP A 36 -1.40 -3.02 9.83
C ASP A 36 -2.80 -2.36 9.79
N ASP A 37 -2.89 -1.05 10.03
CA ASP A 37 -4.14 -0.29 9.87
C ASP A 37 -4.67 -0.37 8.42
N ILE A 38 -3.79 -0.34 7.42
CA ILE A 38 -4.18 -0.49 6.01
C ILE A 38 -4.71 -1.90 5.75
N ARG A 39 -4.06 -2.94 6.27
CA ARG A 39 -4.52 -4.33 6.14
C ARG A 39 -5.88 -4.53 6.82
N MET A 40 -6.07 -3.95 8.00
CA MET A 40 -7.36 -3.98 8.69
C MET A 40 -8.44 -3.27 7.89
N LYS A 41 -8.15 -2.11 7.26
CA LYS A 41 -9.10 -1.41 6.39
C LYS A 41 -9.55 -2.27 5.21
N VAL A 42 -8.63 -2.99 4.56
CA VAL A 42 -8.97 -3.91 3.47
C VAL A 42 -10.01 -4.93 3.93
N VAL A 43 -9.81 -5.52 5.11
CA VAL A 43 -10.74 -6.51 5.68
C VAL A 43 -12.05 -5.86 6.13
N SER A 44 -11.99 -4.75 6.87
CA SER A 44 -13.18 -4.10 7.45
C SER A 44 -14.08 -3.46 6.41
N GLU A 45 -13.51 -2.94 5.32
CA GLU A 45 -14.27 -2.38 4.20
C GLU A 45 -14.81 -3.47 3.24
N GLY A 46 -14.50 -4.75 3.50
CA GLY A 46 -15.01 -5.89 2.72
C GLY A 46 -14.36 -6.04 1.35
N HIS A 47 -13.15 -5.53 1.16
CA HIS A 47 -12.44 -5.65 -0.12
C HIS A 47 -11.89 -7.06 -0.33
N SER A 48 -11.72 -7.45 -1.59
CA SER A 48 -11.05 -8.71 -1.95
C SER A 48 -9.55 -8.63 -1.61
N VAL A 49 -9.10 -9.53 -0.75
CA VAL A 49 -7.68 -9.67 -0.39
C VAL A 49 -6.84 -10.12 -1.58
N ASP A 50 -7.36 -11.00 -2.43
CA ASP A 50 -6.65 -11.46 -3.62
C ASP A 50 -6.41 -10.30 -4.60
N LEU A 51 -7.45 -9.51 -4.86
CA LEU A 51 -7.37 -8.35 -5.73
C LEU A 51 -6.46 -7.26 -5.14
N PHE A 52 -6.48 -7.09 -3.82
CA PHE A 52 -5.56 -6.20 -3.12
C PHE A 52 -4.09 -6.60 -3.34
N VAL A 53 -3.76 -7.88 -3.14
CA VAL A 53 -2.40 -8.41 -3.36
C VAL A 53 -2.00 -8.27 -4.82
N GLN A 54 -2.93 -8.48 -5.76
CA GLN A 54 -2.68 -8.24 -7.18
C GLN A 54 -2.32 -6.76 -7.44
N TYR A 55 -3.09 -5.81 -6.93
CA TYR A 55 -2.81 -4.39 -7.09
C TYR A 55 -1.49 -3.96 -6.47
N MET A 56 -1.08 -4.55 -5.34
CA MET A 56 0.25 -4.30 -4.77
C MET A 56 1.36 -4.71 -5.74
N LYS A 57 1.22 -5.85 -6.42
CA LYS A 57 2.19 -6.33 -7.42
C LYS A 57 2.18 -5.46 -8.67
N GLU A 58 1.01 -5.07 -9.13
CA GLU A 58 0.87 -4.17 -10.29
C GLU A 58 1.52 -2.83 -10.02
N TYR A 59 1.26 -2.21 -8.85
CA TYR A 59 1.80 -0.90 -8.49
C TYR A 59 3.33 -0.83 -8.60
N LYS A 60 4.05 -1.90 -8.20
CA LYS A 60 5.52 -1.96 -8.32
C LYS A 60 6.03 -1.86 -9.77
N ASN A 61 5.17 -2.13 -10.75
CA ASN A 61 5.46 -2.05 -12.18
C ASN A 61 4.90 -0.78 -12.85
N VAL A 62 4.14 0.03 -12.13
CA VAL A 62 3.50 1.24 -12.67
C VAL A 62 4.51 2.38 -12.70
N SER A 63 4.69 2.98 -13.89
CA SER A 63 5.50 4.18 -14.03
C SER A 63 4.84 5.37 -13.34
N VAL A 64 5.62 6.39 -12.96
CA VAL A 64 5.07 7.63 -12.38
C VAL A 64 4.08 8.31 -13.32
N ALA A 65 4.33 8.23 -14.64
CA ALA A 65 3.45 8.82 -15.65
C ALA A 65 2.09 8.11 -15.74
N ASP A 66 2.07 6.78 -15.60
CA ASP A 66 0.87 5.95 -15.78
C ASP A 66 0.05 5.79 -14.48
N TYR A 67 0.61 6.23 -13.35
CA TYR A 67 -0.01 6.06 -12.03
C TYR A 67 -1.43 6.63 -11.95
N LYS A 68 -1.67 7.80 -12.56
CA LYS A 68 -2.98 8.46 -12.50
C LYS A 68 -4.06 7.67 -13.24
N ASP A 69 -3.71 6.99 -14.31
CA ASP A 69 -4.66 6.17 -15.08
C ASP A 69 -4.88 4.82 -14.38
N TRP A 70 -3.82 4.26 -13.82
CA TRP A 70 -3.93 3.05 -13.01
C TRP A 70 -4.84 3.23 -11.79
N ILE A 71 -4.74 4.33 -11.03
CA ILE A 71 -5.56 4.54 -9.82
C ILE A 71 -7.04 4.88 -10.13
N ASN A 72 -7.34 5.28 -11.38
CA ASN A 72 -8.68 5.67 -11.80
C ASN A 72 -9.41 4.65 -12.67
N SER A 73 -8.69 3.68 -13.24
CA SER A 73 -9.28 2.47 -13.82
C SER A 73 -9.88 1.55 -12.76
#